data_AF-A0A9N8V7G9-F1
#
_entry.id   AF-A0A9N8V7G9-F1
#
_cell.length_a   1.000
_cell.length_b   1.000
_cell.length_c   1.000
_cell.angle_alpha   90.00
_cell.angle_beta   90.00
_cell.angle_gamma   90.00
#
_symmetry.space_group_name_H-M   'P 1'
#
loop_
_entity.id
_entity.type
_entity.pdbx_description
1 polymer ?
#
loop_
_entity_poly.entity_id
_entity_poly.type
_entity_poly.pdbx_seq_one_letter_code
_entity_poly.pdbx_strand_id
1 'polypeptide(L)'
;MHASTPICNERVIEHQPQSPCKSRHFTAIEGIPSTYILEKLHQLGPRYFGDKSTAFVELYVEGIEKPFWIHEEYLVLQSVFFQESLQNVTSGDVITINVPSPDTFEPILRYLYDGDADKWYDTFTLENYYDVWQNIEFLGLGIEAQAICLAYYQKEVEKLLDEEMVEDDMEDYIR
;
A
#
# COMPACT_ATOMS: atom_id res chain seq x y z
N MET A 1 -29.84 59.55 0.35
CA MET A 1 -29.70 58.17 0.86
C MET A 1 -30.06 57.25 -0.29
N HIS A 2 -29.06 56.54 -0.82
CA HIS A 2 -29.16 55.73 -2.03
C HIS A 2 -29.86 54.40 -1.72
N ALA A 3 -30.87 54.06 -2.51
CA ALA A 3 -31.38 52.70 -2.63
C ALA A 3 -31.66 52.46 -4.12
N SER A 4 -30.74 51.78 -4.79
CA SER A 4 -30.92 51.26 -6.14
C SER A 4 -30.74 49.76 -6.06
N THR A 5 -31.85 49.04 -6.28
CA THR A 5 -31.87 47.60 -6.50
C THR A 5 -31.78 47.34 -8.00
N PRO A 6 -30.97 46.38 -8.47
CA PRO A 6 -31.24 45.65 -9.71
C PRO A 6 -31.56 44.18 -9.35
N ILE A 7 -32.79 43.70 -9.60
CA ILE A 7 -33.26 43.06 -10.85
C ILE A 7 -32.42 41.82 -11.20
N CYS A 8 -32.91 40.65 -10.79
CA CYS A 8 -32.46 39.35 -11.27
C CYS A 8 -32.87 39.21 -12.74
N ASN A 9 -31.91 38.91 -13.62
CA ASN A 9 -32.18 38.58 -15.01
C ASN A 9 -31.75 37.12 -15.26
N GLU A 10 -32.72 36.25 -15.49
CA GLU A 10 -32.52 34.92 -16.06
C GLU A 10 -32.17 35.08 -17.55
N ARG A 11 -31.07 34.47 -18.00
CA ARG A 11 -31.05 33.49 -19.12
C ARG A 11 -29.62 33.14 -19.58
N VAL A 12 -29.38 31.83 -19.56
CA VAL A 12 -28.54 31.02 -20.45
C VAL A 12 -27.03 31.29 -20.43
N ILE A 13 -26.28 30.41 -19.75
CA ILE A 13 -24.96 29.99 -20.23
C ILE A 13 -24.95 28.46 -20.34
N GLU A 14 -24.76 28.07 -21.60
CA GLU A 14 -24.41 26.78 -22.19
C GLU A 14 -24.13 25.58 -21.28
N HIS A 15 -24.80 24.48 -21.60
CA HIS A 15 -24.37 23.12 -21.29
C HIS A 15 -22.95 22.88 -21.84
N GLN A 16 -21.93 23.05 -21.01
CA GLN A 16 -20.69 22.30 -21.23
C GLN A 16 -20.96 20.84 -20.84
N PRO A 17 -20.80 19.87 -21.76
CA PRO A 17 -20.76 18.48 -21.36
C PRO A 17 -19.57 18.33 -20.40
N GLN A 18 -19.84 17.85 -19.19
CA GLN A 18 -18.80 17.35 -18.30
C GLN A 18 -17.98 16.34 -19.10
N SER A 19 -16.74 16.70 -19.41
CA SER A 19 -15.78 15.77 -19.99
C SER A 19 -15.74 14.53 -19.11
N PRO A 20 -15.79 13.30 -19.66
CA PRO A 20 -15.55 12.13 -18.84
C PRO A 20 -14.14 12.30 -18.27
N CYS A 21 -14.02 12.32 -16.94
CA CYS A 21 -12.74 12.20 -16.26
C CYS A 21 -12.15 10.88 -16.74
N LYS A 22 -11.28 10.92 -17.75
CA LYS A 22 -10.57 9.73 -18.21
C LYS A 22 -9.76 9.22 -17.03
N SER A 23 -9.89 7.94 -16.69
CA SER A 23 -9.00 7.30 -15.73
C SER A 23 -7.57 7.51 -16.21
N ARG A 24 -6.75 8.14 -15.38
CA ARG A 24 -5.32 8.26 -15.62
C ARG A 24 -4.68 7.10 -14.92
N HIS A 25 -4.54 5.99 -15.63
CA HIS A 25 -3.68 4.90 -15.15
C HIS A 25 -2.24 5.37 -15.14
N PHE A 26 -1.50 5.02 -14.10
CA PHE A 26 -0.07 5.25 -14.04
C PHE A 26 0.60 4.71 -15.32
N THR A 27 1.32 5.58 -16.00
CA THR A 27 2.14 5.25 -17.17
C THR A 27 3.55 5.71 -16.88
N ALA A 28 4.51 4.78 -16.93
CA ALA A 28 5.91 5.11 -16.75
C ALA A 28 6.34 6.16 -17.77
N ILE A 29 7.10 7.16 -17.30
CA ILE A 29 7.61 8.21 -18.17
C ILE A 29 8.78 7.64 -18.97
N GLU A 30 8.69 7.73 -20.30
CA GLU A 30 9.73 7.21 -21.19
C GLU A 30 11.12 7.78 -20.84
N GLY A 31 12.10 6.88 -20.69
CA GLY A 31 13.48 7.25 -20.37
C GLY A 31 13.75 7.52 -18.88
N ILE A 32 12.75 7.47 -18.00
CA ILE A 32 12.93 7.58 -16.55
C ILE A 32 12.88 6.18 -15.92
N PRO A 33 13.94 5.74 -15.21
CA PRO A 33 13.91 4.48 -14.48
C PRO A 33 12.81 4.46 -13.42
N SER A 34 12.05 3.37 -13.33
CA SER A 34 11.00 3.19 -12.32
C SER A 34 11.53 3.32 -10.88
N THR A 35 12.78 2.91 -10.64
CA THR A 35 13.45 3.05 -9.34
C THR A 35 13.61 4.52 -8.91
N TYR A 36 13.92 5.41 -9.86
CA TYR A 36 14.01 6.84 -9.57
C TYR A 36 12.62 7.43 -9.26
N ILE A 37 11.59 7.03 -10.01
CA ILE A 37 10.21 7.44 -9.74
C ILE A 37 9.80 6.99 -8.34
N LEU A 38 10.05 5.73 -8.01
CA LEU A 38 9.70 5.14 -6.72
C LEU A 38 10.40 5.85 -5.55
N GLU A 39 11.70 6.15 -5.68
CA GLU A 39 12.45 6.90 -4.67
C GLU A 39 11.81 8.28 -4.39
N LYS A 40 11.33 8.97 -5.43
CA LYS A 40 10.63 10.25 -5.27
C LYS A 40 9.25 10.10 -4.67
N LEU A 41 8.53 9.03 -5.00
CA LEU A 41 7.26 8.73 -4.36
C LEU A 41 7.44 8.45 -2.87
N HIS A 42 8.44 7.67 -2.47
CA HIS A 42 8.75 7.39 -1.06
C HIS A 42 9.04 8.67 -0.26
N GLN A 43 9.79 9.62 -0.83
CA GLN A 43 10.03 10.93 -0.21
C GLN A 43 8.75 11.74 0.06
N LEU A 44 7.72 11.55 -0.77
CA LEU A 44 6.42 12.21 -0.63
C LEU A 44 5.41 11.38 0.17
N GLY A 45 5.62 10.07 0.29
CA GLY A 45 4.71 9.08 0.85
C GLY A 45 4.04 9.47 2.17
N PRO A 46 4.78 9.93 3.19
CA PRO A 46 4.19 10.34 4.46
C PRO A 46 3.12 11.43 4.36
N ARG A 47 3.12 12.24 3.29
CA ARG A 47 2.10 13.28 3.05
C ARG A 47 0.85 12.74 2.37
N TYR A 48 0.98 11.68 1.58
CA TYR A 48 -0.10 11.12 0.77
C TYR A 48 -0.73 9.88 1.40
N PHE A 49 -0.07 9.20 2.32
CA PHE A 49 -0.62 8.03 2.99
C PHE A 49 -1.93 8.38 3.70
N GLY A 50 -3.04 7.82 3.21
CA GLY A 50 -4.38 8.06 3.75
C GLY A 50 -4.97 9.45 3.44
N ASP A 51 -4.36 10.25 2.56
CA ASP A 51 -4.93 11.53 2.14
C ASP A 51 -6.11 11.31 1.17
N LYS A 52 -7.33 11.44 1.71
CA LYS A 52 -8.57 11.33 0.93
C LYS A 52 -8.67 12.36 -0.20
N SER A 53 -8.07 13.53 -0.05
CA SER A 53 -8.30 14.64 -0.99
C SER A 53 -7.62 14.45 -2.34
N THR A 54 -6.59 13.59 -2.38
CA THR A 54 -5.77 13.32 -3.57
C THR A 54 -5.81 11.85 -3.99
N ALA A 55 -6.43 10.97 -3.19
CA ALA A 55 -6.51 9.54 -3.44
C ALA A 55 -7.18 9.20 -4.77
N PHE A 56 -6.69 8.13 -5.38
CA PHE A 56 -7.24 7.53 -6.58
C PHE A 56 -8.55 6.80 -6.27
N VAL A 57 -8.57 5.97 -5.21
CA VAL A 57 -9.72 5.13 -4.84
C VAL A 57 -9.84 4.89 -3.33
N GLU A 58 -11.02 4.45 -2.92
CA GLU A 58 -11.29 3.85 -1.61
C GLU A 58 -11.01 2.34 -1.66
N LEU A 59 -10.08 1.85 -0.86
CA LEU A 59 -9.76 0.43 -0.74
C LEU A 59 -10.29 -0.13 0.58
N TYR A 60 -11.16 -1.13 0.50
CA TYR A 60 -11.53 -2.00 1.61
C TYR A 60 -10.73 -3.30 1.57
N VAL A 61 -10.37 -3.79 2.75
CA VAL A 61 -9.75 -5.10 2.93
C VAL A 61 -10.69 -5.93 3.79
N GLU A 62 -11.13 -7.08 3.30
CA GLU A 62 -11.94 -8.00 4.09
C GLU A 62 -11.24 -8.34 5.41
N GLY A 63 -11.95 -8.21 6.52
CA GLY A 63 -11.38 -8.37 7.88
C GLY A 63 -10.88 -7.07 8.53
N ILE A 64 -10.82 -5.95 7.81
CA ILE A 64 -10.47 -4.63 8.36
C ILE A 64 -11.68 -3.70 8.28
N GLU A 65 -12.09 -3.11 9.41
CA GLU A 65 -13.31 -2.28 9.48
C GLU A 65 -13.18 -0.92 8.76
N LYS A 66 -11.97 -0.39 8.64
CA LYS A 66 -11.71 0.94 8.06
C LYS A 66 -11.23 0.84 6.60
N PRO A 67 -11.62 1.80 5.73
CA PRO A 67 -11.06 1.90 4.39
C PRO A 67 -9.67 2.55 4.39
N PHE A 68 -8.96 2.36 3.28
CA PHE A 68 -7.70 3.01 2.95
C PHE A 68 -7.87 3.89 1.71
N TRP A 69 -7.44 5.15 1.81
CA TRP A 69 -7.39 6.06 0.67
C TRP A 69 -6.05 5.84 -0.06
N ILE A 70 -6.10 5.20 -1.23
CA ILE A 70 -4.90 4.75 -1.94
C ILE A 70 -4.63 5.56 -3.22
N HIS A 71 -3.36 5.65 -3.58
CA HIS A 71 -2.83 6.32 -4.77
C HIS A 71 -2.21 5.24 -5.65
N GLU A 72 -2.66 5.14 -6.90
CA GLU A 72 -2.37 4.03 -7.80
C GLU A 72 -0.85 3.80 -7.95
N GLU A 73 -0.09 4.87 -8.17
CA GLU A 73 1.34 4.84 -8.50
C GLU A 73 2.18 4.19 -7.40
N TYR A 74 1.80 4.35 -6.13
CA TYR A 74 2.50 3.72 -5.01
C TYR A 74 2.32 2.20 -5.02
N LEU A 75 1.16 1.71 -5.42
CA LEU A 75 0.84 0.29 -5.37
C LEU A 75 1.31 -0.41 -6.65
N VAL A 76 0.97 0.11 -7.83
CA VAL A 76 1.27 -0.56 -9.11
C VAL A 76 2.75 -0.61 -9.45
N LEU A 77 3.58 0.30 -8.92
CA LEU A 77 5.03 0.22 -9.12
C LEU A 77 5.68 -0.91 -8.32
N GLN A 78 5.02 -1.42 -7.29
CA GLN A 78 5.62 -2.31 -6.29
C GLN A 78 4.89 -3.66 -6.16
N SER A 79 3.72 -3.83 -6.77
CA SER A 79 2.87 -5.01 -6.62
C SER A 79 2.29 -5.47 -7.95
N VAL A 80 2.56 -6.72 -8.30
CA VAL A 80 1.94 -7.38 -9.48
C VAL A 80 0.42 -7.47 -9.29
N PHE A 81 -0.05 -7.82 -8.10
CA PHE A 81 -1.47 -7.89 -7.79
C PHE A 81 -2.19 -6.56 -8.06
N PHE A 82 -1.61 -5.43 -7.64
CA PHE A 82 -2.21 -4.11 -7.88
C PHE A 82 -2.10 -3.66 -9.33
N GLN A 83 -1.05 -4.06 -10.06
CA GLN A 83 -0.98 -3.84 -11.51
C GLN A 83 -2.14 -4.52 -12.26
N GLU A 84 -2.65 -5.64 -11.76
CA GLU A 84 -3.76 -6.37 -12.37
C GLU A 84 -5.13 -5.91 -11.86
N SER A 85 -5.27 -5.78 -10.53
CA SER A 85 -6.55 -5.45 -9.90
C SER A 85 -7.01 -4.02 -10.18
N LEU A 86 -6.09 -3.09 -10.48
CA LEU A 86 -6.43 -1.69 -10.75
C LEU A 86 -6.62 -1.36 -12.24
N GLN A 87 -6.39 -2.29 -13.18
CA GLN A 87 -6.41 -2.00 -14.63
C GLN A 87 -7.71 -1.41 -15.15
N ASN A 88 -8.84 -1.80 -14.55
CA ASN A 88 -10.18 -1.37 -14.98
C ASN A 88 -10.85 -0.47 -13.95
N VAL A 89 -10.08 0.00 -12.96
CA VAL A 89 -10.58 0.85 -11.88
C VAL A 89 -10.47 2.31 -12.29
N THR A 90 -11.49 3.09 -11.98
CA THR A 90 -11.55 4.53 -12.28
C THR A 90 -11.45 5.35 -11.01
N SER A 91 -10.97 6.59 -11.14
CA SER A 91 -10.79 7.47 -9.98
C SER A 91 -12.12 7.75 -9.29
N GLY A 92 -12.14 7.57 -7.97
CA GLY A 92 -13.34 7.67 -7.13
C GLY A 92 -14.09 6.36 -6.94
N ASP A 93 -13.67 5.27 -7.57
CA ASP A 93 -14.23 3.95 -7.30
C ASP A 93 -13.94 3.47 -5.87
N VAL A 94 -14.78 2.54 -5.43
CA VAL A 94 -14.63 1.79 -4.19
C VAL A 94 -14.32 0.35 -4.56
N ILE A 95 -13.20 -0.17 -4.07
CA ILE A 95 -12.76 -1.54 -4.33
C ILE A 95 -12.58 -2.31 -3.03
N THR A 96 -12.75 -3.62 -3.11
CA THR A 96 -12.55 -4.53 -1.97
C THR A 96 -11.60 -5.64 -2.38
N ILE A 97 -10.61 -5.94 -1.55
CA ILE A 97 -9.68 -7.05 -1.74
C ILE A 97 -9.76 -8.01 -0.55
N ASN A 98 -9.39 -9.26 -0.81
CA ASN A 98 -9.20 -10.27 0.23
C ASN A 98 -7.73 -10.67 0.25
N VAL A 99 -7.05 -10.43 1.37
CA VAL A 99 -5.64 -10.78 1.57
C VAL A 99 -5.54 -11.93 2.58
N PRO A 100 -4.50 -12.78 2.50
CA PRO A 100 -4.34 -13.92 3.41
C PRO A 100 -4.45 -13.57 4.89
N SER A 101 -3.77 -12.49 5.32
CA SER A 101 -3.70 -12.10 6.74
C SER A 101 -3.99 -10.60 6.89
N PRO A 102 -5.27 -10.19 7.04
CA PRO A 102 -5.65 -8.77 7.02
C PRO A 102 -4.93 -7.90 8.06
N ASP A 103 -4.67 -8.45 9.25
CA ASP A 103 -4.05 -7.70 10.36
C ASP A 103 -2.64 -7.18 10.05
N THR A 104 -1.94 -7.79 9.08
CA THR A 104 -0.60 -7.35 8.66
C THR A 104 -0.59 -6.44 7.43
N PHE A 105 -1.76 -6.15 6.85
CA PHE A 105 -1.85 -5.38 5.60
C PHE A 105 -1.49 -3.89 5.78
N GLU A 106 -1.96 -3.23 6.84
CA GLU A 106 -1.72 -1.79 7.00
C GLU A 106 -0.22 -1.43 7.12
N PRO A 107 0.61 -2.17 7.89
CA PRO A 107 2.07 -1.99 7.85
C PRO A 107 2.67 -2.12 6.46
N ILE A 108 2.23 -3.12 5.68
CA ILE A 108 2.68 -3.32 4.29
C ILE A 108 2.31 -2.10 3.44
N LEU A 109 1.04 -1.67 3.50
CA LEU A 109 0.58 -0.51 2.75
C LEU A 109 1.38 0.75 3.11
N ARG A 110 1.72 0.93 4.38
CA ARG A 110 2.55 2.06 4.83
C ARG A 110 3.96 2.00 4.23
N TYR A 111 4.59 0.82 4.24
CA TYR A 111 5.89 0.60 3.60
C TYR A 111 5.86 0.93 2.10
N LEU A 112 4.79 0.56 1.38
CA LEU A 112 4.65 0.93 -0.03
C LEU A 112 4.65 2.45 -0.23
N TYR A 113 4.21 3.24 0.76
CA TYR A 113 4.22 4.70 0.69
C TYR A 113 5.54 5.31 1.06
N ASP A 114 6.14 4.95 2.19
CA ASP A 114 7.32 5.64 2.73
C ASP A 114 8.65 4.93 2.43
N GLY A 115 8.61 3.68 1.98
CA GLY A 115 9.79 2.86 1.68
C GLY A 115 10.65 2.54 2.92
N ASP A 116 10.12 2.78 4.12
CA ASP A 116 10.88 2.69 5.37
C ASP A 116 10.98 1.23 5.83
N ALA A 117 12.05 0.56 5.36
CA ALA A 117 12.30 -0.84 5.63
C ALA A 117 12.50 -1.13 7.13
N ASP A 118 13.21 -0.25 7.85
CA ASP A 118 13.49 -0.43 9.28
C ASP A 118 12.20 -0.34 10.09
N LYS A 119 11.38 0.68 9.82
CA LYS A 119 10.09 0.85 10.48
C LYS A 119 9.12 -0.28 10.20
N TRP A 120 9.14 -0.84 8.98
CA TRP A 120 8.30 -1.99 8.66
C TRP A 120 8.83 -3.27 9.33
N TYR A 121 10.14 -3.50 9.32
CA TYR A 121 10.80 -4.59 10.05
C TYR A 121 10.44 -4.59 11.54
N ASP A 122 10.42 -3.41 12.17
CA ASP A 122 10.07 -3.26 13.60
C ASP A 122 8.62 -3.69 13.92
N THR A 123 7.76 -3.90 12.92
CA THR A 123 6.40 -4.44 13.12
C THR A 123 6.34 -5.96 13.19
N PHE A 124 7.44 -6.65 12.88
CA PHE A 124 7.48 -8.10 12.81
C PHE A 124 7.66 -8.71 14.20
N THR A 125 6.94 -9.79 14.43
CA THR A 125 7.00 -10.63 15.61
C THR A 125 7.11 -12.09 15.17
N LEU A 126 7.58 -12.97 16.06
CA LEU A 126 7.60 -14.41 15.80
C LEU A 126 6.21 -14.96 15.46
N GLU A 127 5.15 -14.33 15.99
CA GLU A 127 3.76 -14.73 15.77
C GLU A 127 3.22 -14.27 14.42
N ASN A 128 3.66 -13.11 13.90
CA ASN A 128 3.07 -12.51 12.70
C ASN A 128 3.96 -12.57 11.44
N TYR A 129 5.24 -12.96 11.55
CA TYR A 129 6.16 -12.86 10.40
C TYR A 129 5.68 -13.69 9.21
N TYR A 130 5.10 -14.87 9.47
CA TYR A 130 4.60 -15.76 8.44
C TYR A 130 3.35 -15.16 7.76
N ASP A 131 2.47 -14.52 8.52
CA ASP A 131 1.32 -13.78 7.98
C ASP A 131 1.76 -12.62 7.06
N VAL A 132 2.83 -11.91 7.43
CA VAL A 132 3.43 -10.89 6.57
C VAL A 132 3.94 -11.52 5.27
N TRP A 133 4.66 -12.64 5.37
CA TRP A 133 5.19 -13.36 4.21
C TRP A 133 4.10 -13.78 3.23
N GLN A 134 2.99 -14.36 3.73
CA GLN A 134 1.86 -14.76 2.89
C GLN A 134 1.24 -13.57 2.14
N ASN A 135 1.14 -12.41 2.79
CA ASN A 135 0.67 -11.20 2.12
C ASN A 135 1.66 -10.68 1.07
N ILE A 136 2.97 -10.75 1.31
CA ILE A 136 4.01 -10.36 0.33
C ILE A 136 3.89 -11.21 -0.94
N GLU A 137 3.76 -12.53 -0.79
CA GLU A 137 3.60 -13.46 -1.90
C GLU A 137 2.28 -13.19 -2.65
N PHE A 138 1.18 -13.04 -1.91
CA PHE A 138 -0.13 -12.79 -2.49
C PHE A 138 -0.19 -11.48 -3.28
N LEU A 139 0.37 -10.39 -2.72
CA LEU A 139 0.42 -9.09 -3.37
C LEU A 139 1.47 -9.06 -4.50
N GLY A 140 2.34 -10.07 -4.59
CA GLY A 140 3.42 -10.12 -5.56
C GLY A 140 4.38 -8.94 -5.40
N LEU A 141 4.83 -8.67 -4.16
CA LEU A 141 5.78 -7.59 -3.90
C LEU A 141 7.20 -7.96 -4.33
N GLY A 142 7.97 -6.93 -4.70
CA GLY A 142 9.34 -7.05 -5.21
C GLY A 142 10.36 -7.65 -4.23
N ILE A 143 11.58 -7.86 -4.75
CA ILE A 143 12.68 -8.50 -4.02
C ILE A 143 13.09 -7.73 -2.77
N GLU A 144 12.91 -6.41 -2.76
CA GLU A 144 13.22 -5.53 -1.64
C GLU A 144 12.33 -5.86 -0.44
N ALA A 145 11.03 -6.07 -0.67
CA ALA A 145 10.09 -6.44 0.40
C ALA A 145 10.38 -7.84 0.93
N GLN A 146 10.65 -8.79 0.02
CA GLN A 146 11.01 -10.17 0.40
C GLN A 146 12.29 -10.21 1.23
N ALA A 147 13.29 -9.39 0.89
CA ALA A 147 14.56 -9.32 1.62
C ALA A 147 14.37 -8.90 3.09
N ILE A 148 13.42 -8.01 3.39
CA ILE A 148 13.12 -7.57 4.75
C ILE A 148 12.57 -8.74 5.59
N CYS A 149 11.62 -9.51 5.06
CA CYS A 149 11.12 -10.71 5.73
C CYS A 149 12.18 -11.80 5.90
N LEU A 150 13.01 -12.03 4.88
CA LEU A 150 14.09 -13.01 4.97
C LEU A 150 15.14 -12.61 6.02
N ALA A 151 15.45 -11.32 6.14
CA ALA A 151 16.35 -10.82 7.18
C ALA A 151 15.79 -11.08 8.59
N TYR A 152 14.49 -10.90 8.79
CA TYR A 152 13.84 -11.21 10.07
C TYR A 152 13.90 -12.71 10.38
N TYR A 153 13.56 -13.54 9.39
CA TYR A 153 13.62 -15.00 9.54
C TYR A 153 15.01 -15.46 9.96
N GLN A 154 16.06 -15.05 9.24
CA GLN A 154 17.44 -15.46 9.55
C GLN A 154 17.90 -15.02 10.94
N LYS A 155 17.50 -13.81 11.36
CA LYS A 155 17.99 -13.22 12.59
C LYS A 155 17.25 -13.70 13.83
N GLU A 156 15.93 -13.79 13.75
CA GLU A 156 15.06 -14.01 14.91
C GLU A 156 14.42 -15.41 14.90
N VAL A 157 14.12 -16.00 13.74
CA VAL A 157 13.42 -17.30 13.66
C VAL A 157 14.39 -18.47 13.55
N GLU A 158 15.28 -18.47 12.56
CA GLU A 158 16.27 -19.53 12.33
C GLU A 158 17.19 -19.69 13.55
N LYS A 159 17.61 -18.57 14.14
CA LYS A 159 18.42 -18.57 15.36
C LYS A 159 17.73 -19.24 16.54
N LEU A 160 16.42 -19.06 16.71
CA LEU A 160 15.68 -19.71 17.81
C LEU A 160 15.55 -21.21 17.59
N LEU A 161 15.32 -21.64 16.35
CA LEU A 161 15.28 -23.06 16.01
C LEU A 161 16.63 -23.74 16.30
N ASP A 162 17.74 -23.06 15.99
CA ASP A 162 19.08 -23.54 16.30
C ASP A 162 19.34 -23.60 17.82
N GLU A 163 18.84 -22.63 18.60
CA GLU A 163 18.98 -22.61 20.07
C GLU A 163 18.12 -23.71 20.75
N GLU A 164 16.88 -23.90 20.32
CA GLU A 164 15.99 -24.96 20.86
C GLU A 164 16.54 -26.37 20.60
N MET A 165 17.12 -26.61 19.41
CA MET A 165 17.72 -27.91 19.08
C MET A 165 18.98 -28.24 19.90
N VAL A 166 19.68 -27.23 20.44
CA VAL A 166 20.87 -27.45 21.28
C VAL A 166 20.49 -27.77 22.73
N GLU A 167 19.34 -27.31 23.21
CA GLU A 167 18.85 -27.62 24.56
C GLU A 167 18.32 -29.06 24.66
N ASP A 168 17.57 -29.54 23.66
CA ASP A 168 17.05 -30.91 23.61
C ASP A 168 18.19 -31.96 23.58
N ASP A 169 19.29 -31.70 22.87
CA ASP A 169 20.46 -32.57 22.84
C ASP A 169 21.25 -32.59 24.17
N MET A 170 21.10 -31.57 25.02
CA MET A 170 21.76 -31.50 26.33
C MET A 170 20.95 -32.19 27.44
N GLU A 171 19.62 -32.20 27.36
CA GLU A 171 18.77 -32.87 28.35
C GLU A 171 18.91 -34.39 28.32
N ASP A 172 19.20 -34.99 27.16
CA ASP A 172 19.43 -36.44 27.02
C ASP A 172 20.80 -36.91 27.55
N TYR A 173 21.73 -35.98 27.85
CA TYR A 173 23.04 -36.31 28.44
C TYR A 173 23.06 -36.23 29.98
N ILE A 174 21.99 -35.70 30.60
CA ILE A 174 21.90 -35.48 32.07
C ILE A 174 20.97 -36.51 32.75
N ARG A 175 20.36 -37.44 32.00
CA ARG A 175 19.48 -38.50 32.56
C ARG A 175 20.14 -39.86 32.73
#